data_AF-A0A7X5D7A8-F1
#
_entry.id   AF-A0A7X5D7A8-F1
#
_cell.length_a   1.000
_cell.length_b   1.000
_cell.length_c   1.000
_cell.angle_alpha   90.00
_cell.angle_beta   90.00
_cell.angle_gamma   90.00
#
_symmetry.space_group_name_H-M   'P 1'
#
loop_
_entity.id
_entity.type
_entity.pdbx_description
1 polymer ?
#
loop_
_entity_poly.entity_id
_entity_poly.type
_entity_poly.pdbx_seq_one_letter_code
_entity_poly.pdbx_strand_id
1 'polypeptide(L)'
;MTGFEKFQQKVKDGILAYMPEEYRDATVEIIHAKRNNDQEQVGIMIKSEGQEVAARIYLDEYYARFPDWVSDETMLKTIAGDYLENDLKRKWVETVKESVKDFDSIKGNIRVQVVNRDMNRESLQNCPKKEVEGTDLLAVFRILFYEQGKECANALVTDALMETWGMDVESLYETALNNTAAQAPARINSMMSVFFDGEEPLELEEVFREEGLYILSNPQKDYGAATMLYPGLLQSIAESTQSGFYILPSSIHEVLLIKEDNGMDAKELQSIVMDINQREVLPQEVLSNQVYFYNGKEQKISLALSPEETRELAGNREMVSAGYEGMETESMEEEMER
;
A
#
# COMPACT_ATOMS: atom_id res chain seq x y z
N MET A 1 10.45 -1.84 28.01
CA MET A 1 10.02 -0.87 26.98
C MET A 1 10.90 -1.02 25.76
N THR A 2 10.31 -1.39 24.63
CA THR A 2 10.97 -1.41 23.31
C THR A 2 11.38 0.00 22.88
N GLY A 3 12.21 0.13 21.83
CA GLY A 3 12.55 1.44 21.26
C GLY A 3 11.31 2.21 20.79
N PHE A 4 10.37 1.51 20.16
CA PHE A 4 9.12 2.10 19.69
C PHE A 4 8.20 2.54 20.84
N GLU A 5 8.05 1.76 21.92
CA GLU A 5 7.27 2.17 23.10
C GLU A 5 7.85 3.44 23.76
N LYS A 6 9.18 3.57 23.81
CA LYS A 6 9.83 4.81 24.29
C LYS A 6 9.53 6.00 23.39
N PHE A 7 9.54 5.77 22.07
CA PHE A 7 9.18 6.79 21.08
C PHE A 7 7.73 7.25 21.25
N GLN A 8 6.77 6.32 21.38
CA GLN A 8 5.36 6.63 21.62
C GLN A 8 5.17 7.50 22.87
N GLN A 9 5.80 7.13 23.99
CA GLN A 9 5.69 7.88 25.23
C GLN A 9 6.32 9.28 25.12
N LYS A 10 7.47 9.40 24.45
CA LYS A 10 8.12 10.68 24.17
C LYS A 10 7.21 11.61 23.36
N VAL A 11 6.57 11.10 22.31
CA VAL A 11 5.63 11.88 21.50
C VAL A 11 4.43 12.30 22.35
N LYS A 12 3.82 11.37 23.07
CA LYS A 12 2.66 11.64 23.93
C LYS A 12 2.92 12.75 24.95
N ASP A 13 4.06 12.72 25.61
CA ASP A 13 4.39 13.67 26.69
C ASP A 13 4.85 15.04 26.16
N GLY A 14 5.45 15.08 24.95
CA GLY A 14 6.07 16.27 24.40
C GLY A 14 5.22 17.05 23.40
N ILE A 15 4.29 16.40 22.70
CA ILE A 15 3.69 16.99 21.48
C ILE A 15 2.88 18.26 21.75
N LEU A 16 2.18 18.35 22.89
CA LEU A 16 1.36 19.53 23.23
C LEU A 16 2.18 20.82 23.35
N ALA A 17 3.48 20.74 23.66
CA ALA A 17 4.35 21.91 23.71
C ALA A 17 4.54 22.60 22.35
N TYR A 18 4.22 21.91 21.26
CA TYR A 18 4.33 22.39 19.89
C TYR A 18 2.97 22.63 19.21
N MET A 19 1.88 22.49 19.97
CA MET A 19 0.51 22.72 19.48
C MET A 19 0.03 24.15 19.73
N PRO A 20 -0.94 24.66 18.95
CA PRO A 20 -1.57 25.96 19.20
C PRO A 20 -2.30 26.01 20.55
N GLU A 21 -2.59 27.23 21.02
CA GLU A 21 -3.20 27.47 22.34
C GLU A 21 -4.54 26.74 22.55
N GLU A 22 -5.30 26.49 21.48
CA GLU A 22 -6.57 25.73 21.52
C GLU A 22 -6.42 24.26 21.96
N TYR A 23 -5.20 23.72 21.94
CA TYR A 23 -4.86 22.37 22.40
C TYR A 23 -4.25 22.33 23.80
N ARG A 24 -4.14 23.47 24.50
CA ARG A 24 -3.48 23.56 25.82
C ARG A 24 -4.04 22.56 26.83
N ASP A 25 -5.36 22.39 26.84
CA ASP A 25 -6.08 21.49 27.75
C ASP A 25 -6.51 20.18 27.07
N ALA A 26 -5.93 19.87 25.90
CA ALA A 26 -6.25 18.66 25.16
C ALA A 26 -5.62 17.41 25.80
N THR A 27 -6.28 16.27 25.61
CA THR A 27 -5.77 14.97 26.06
C THR A 27 -5.12 14.23 24.89
N VAL A 28 -3.89 13.73 25.10
CA VAL A 28 -3.18 12.88 24.13
C VAL A 28 -3.35 11.41 24.51
N GLU A 29 -3.95 10.63 23.61
CA GLU A 29 -4.18 9.19 23.78
C GLU A 29 -3.35 8.40 22.75
N ILE A 30 -2.73 7.30 23.18
CA ILE A 30 -2.20 6.29 22.25
C ILE A 30 -3.37 5.44 21.79
N ILE A 31 -3.45 5.19 20.48
CA ILE A 31 -4.46 4.34 19.88
C ILE A 31 -3.83 3.25 19.03
N HIS A 32 -4.53 2.12 18.96
CA HIS A 32 -4.19 1.00 18.10
C HIS A 32 -5.31 0.85 17.08
N ALA A 33 -4.96 0.74 15.80
CA ALA A 33 -5.93 0.50 14.74
C ALA A 33 -5.36 -0.46 13.71
N LYS A 34 -6.15 -1.46 13.31
CA LYS A 34 -5.84 -2.30 12.16
C LYS A 34 -6.10 -1.53 10.87
N ARG A 35 -5.16 -1.55 9.94
CA ARG A 35 -5.30 -0.92 8.62
C ARG A 35 -5.03 -1.95 7.51
N ASN A 36 -4.45 -1.51 6.38
CA ASN A 36 -4.11 -2.41 5.28
C ASN A 36 -3.24 -3.55 5.81
N ASN A 37 -3.48 -4.74 5.26
CA ASN A 37 -2.89 -6.01 5.68
C ASN A 37 -3.15 -6.37 7.15
N ASP A 38 -4.25 -5.87 7.71
CA ASP A 38 -4.66 -6.03 9.10
C ASP A 38 -3.53 -5.70 10.11
N GLN A 39 -2.54 -4.92 9.65
CA GLN A 39 -1.42 -4.50 10.46
C GLN A 39 -1.91 -3.54 11.53
N GLU A 40 -1.60 -3.85 12.77
CA GLU A 40 -1.84 -2.93 13.88
C GLU A 40 -0.87 -1.77 13.77
N GLN A 41 -1.40 -0.57 13.54
CA GLN A 41 -0.65 0.67 13.60
C GLN A 41 -0.92 1.37 14.92
N VAL A 42 0.14 1.92 15.50
CA VAL A 42 0.06 2.67 16.75
C VAL A 42 0.10 4.15 16.42
N GLY A 43 -0.99 4.85 16.74
CA GLY A 43 -1.10 6.28 16.54
C GLY A 43 -1.28 7.06 17.83
N ILE A 44 -1.31 8.37 17.68
CA ILE A 44 -1.80 9.28 18.71
C ILE A 44 -3.06 9.98 18.23
N MET A 45 -3.90 10.31 19.18
CA MET A 45 -5.11 11.10 18.99
C MET A 45 -5.13 12.20 20.04
N ILE A 46 -5.38 13.44 19.62
CA ILE A 46 -5.36 14.61 20.50
C ILE A 46 -6.77 15.19 20.53
N LYS A 47 -7.46 14.99 21.65
CA LYS A 47 -8.84 15.44 21.83
C LYS A 47 -8.85 16.74 22.62
N SER A 48 -9.34 17.81 22.00
CA SER A 48 -9.70 19.03 22.72
C SER A 48 -11.02 18.84 23.48
N GLU A 49 -11.25 19.68 24.50
CA GLU A 49 -12.47 19.61 25.31
C GLU A 49 -13.73 19.72 24.44
N GLY A 50 -14.66 18.76 24.60
CA GLY A 50 -15.90 18.70 23.82
C GLY A 50 -15.78 18.14 22.40
N GLN A 51 -14.59 17.71 21.97
CA GLN A 51 -14.39 17.12 20.64
C GLN A 51 -14.73 15.62 20.64
N GLU A 52 -15.78 15.22 19.92
CA GLU A 52 -16.16 13.80 19.76
C GLU A 52 -15.26 13.03 18.78
N VAL A 53 -14.81 13.69 17.71
CA VAL A 53 -13.96 13.09 16.66
C VAL A 53 -12.67 13.88 16.53
N ALA A 54 -11.55 13.25 16.87
CA ALA A 54 -10.21 13.82 16.77
C ALA A 54 -9.42 13.22 15.61
N ALA A 55 -8.49 14.02 15.07
CA ALA A 55 -7.55 13.54 14.08
C ALA A 55 -6.61 12.49 14.69
N ARG A 56 -5.97 11.74 13.80
CA ARG A 56 -5.07 10.65 14.16
C ARG A 56 -3.80 10.78 13.32
N ILE A 57 -2.68 10.44 13.93
CA ILE A 57 -1.40 10.33 13.24
C ILE A 57 -0.72 9.05 13.72
N TYR A 58 -0.28 8.21 12.78
CA TYR A 58 0.30 6.90 13.08
C TYR A 58 1.81 7.05 13.22
N LEU A 59 2.35 6.54 14.32
CA LEU A 59 3.72 6.77 14.75
C LEU A 59 4.74 5.83 14.10
N ASP A 60 4.28 4.70 13.54
CA ASP A 60 5.14 3.70 12.90
C ASP A 60 6.00 4.30 11.79
N GLU A 61 5.39 5.12 10.93
CA GLU A 61 6.09 5.82 9.83
C GLU A 61 7.13 6.81 10.34
N TYR A 62 6.82 7.56 11.41
CA TYR A 62 7.76 8.50 12.01
C TYR A 62 8.90 7.80 12.71
N TYR A 63 8.63 6.67 13.37
CA TYR A 63 9.66 5.86 14.01
C TYR A 63 10.64 5.29 12.99
N ALA A 64 10.15 4.82 11.83
CA ALA A 64 11.01 4.37 10.74
C ALA A 64 11.77 5.54 10.08
N ARG A 65 11.16 6.72 10.00
CA ARG A 65 11.71 7.90 9.31
C ARG A 65 12.73 8.70 10.12
N PHE A 66 12.69 8.65 11.46
CA PHE A 66 13.57 9.47 12.31
C PHE A 66 14.73 8.64 12.86
N PRO A 67 15.96 8.81 12.32
CA PRO A 67 17.14 8.25 12.94
C PRO A 67 17.40 8.84 14.34
N ASP A 68 18.12 8.10 15.16
CA ASP A 68 18.46 8.47 16.54
C ASP A 68 19.18 9.83 16.71
N TRP A 69 19.77 10.36 15.64
CA TRP A 69 20.48 11.65 15.66
C TRP A 69 19.57 12.87 15.46
N VAL A 70 18.30 12.68 15.07
CA VAL A 70 17.35 13.79 14.93
C VAL A 70 16.93 14.29 16.31
N SER A 71 16.90 15.62 16.51
CA SER A 71 16.51 16.19 17.81
C SER A 71 15.02 15.97 18.10
N ASP A 72 14.72 15.73 19.38
CA ASP A 72 13.34 15.58 19.87
C ASP A 72 12.46 16.78 19.47
N GLU A 73 12.99 18.00 19.51
CA GLU A 73 12.29 19.19 19.07
C GLU A 73 11.88 19.14 17.59
N THR A 74 12.79 18.71 16.71
CA THR A 74 12.51 18.62 15.26
C THR A 74 11.44 17.57 15.00
N MET A 75 11.59 16.41 15.64
CA MET A 75 10.65 15.31 15.53
C MET A 75 9.25 15.72 16.03
N LEU A 76 9.14 16.29 17.23
CA LEU A 76 7.87 16.70 17.82
C LEU A 76 7.19 17.83 17.02
N LYS A 77 7.96 18.81 16.53
CA LYS A 77 7.44 19.87 15.65
C LYS A 77 6.88 19.31 14.34
N THR A 78 7.56 18.33 13.75
CA THR A 78 7.10 17.69 12.51
C THR A 78 5.78 16.96 12.75
N ILE A 79 5.72 16.10 13.77
CA ILE A 79 4.50 15.35 14.10
C ILE A 79 3.35 16.29 14.47
N ALA A 80 3.62 17.37 15.23
CA ALA A 80 2.61 18.38 15.56
C ALA A 80 2.08 19.09 14.30
N GLY A 81 2.96 19.50 13.38
CA GLY A 81 2.57 20.12 12.12
C GLY A 81 1.68 19.21 11.27
N ASP A 82 2.09 17.96 11.08
CA ASP A 82 1.35 16.97 10.30
C ASP A 82 0.00 16.63 10.96
N TYR A 83 -0.06 16.59 12.29
CA TYR A 83 -1.31 16.40 13.03
C TYR A 83 -2.30 17.55 12.79
N LEU A 84 -1.82 18.80 12.85
CA LEU A 84 -2.67 19.98 12.61
C LEU A 84 -3.20 20.00 11.18
N GLU A 85 -2.37 19.63 10.20
CA GLU A 85 -2.82 19.46 8.83
C GLU A 85 -3.91 18.38 8.72
N ASN A 86 -3.74 17.24 9.40
CA ASN A 86 -4.74 16.17 9.44
C ASN A 86 -6.04 16.60 10.14
N ASP A 87 -5.99 17.42 11.20
CA ASP A 87 -7.21 17.94 11.84
C ASP A 87 -7.96 18.94 10.96
N LEU A 88 -7.26 19.77 10.18
CA LEU A 88 -7.90 20.62 9.16
C LEU A 88 -8.61 19.78 8.10
N LYS A 89 -7.93 18.76 7.55
CA LYS A 89 -8.50 17.81 6.59
C LYS A 89 -9.73 17.11 7.16
N ARG A 90 -9.65 16.63 8.41
CA ARG A 90 -10.79 16.00 9.12
C ARG A 90 -11.98 16.96 9.25
N LYS A 91 -11.75 18.20 9.65
CA LYS A 91 -12.81 19.23 9.75
C LYS A 91 -13.49 19.44 8.40
N TRP A 92 -12.71 19.50 7.33
CA TRP A 92 -13.25 19.59 5.97
C TRP A 92 -14.10 18.36 5.61
N VAL A 93 -13.62 17.13 5.88
CA VAL A 93 -14.37 15.90 5.58
C VAL A 93 -15.73 15.86 6.30
N GLU A 94 -15.79 16.29 7.57
CA GLU A 94 -17.06 16.39 8.29
C GLU A 94 -18.06 17.34 7.61
N THR A 95 -17.60 18.41 6.95
CA THR A 95 -18.49 19.33 6.23
C THR A 95 -19.12 18.72 4.97
N VAL A 96 -18.46 17.73 4.37
CA VAL A 96 -18.93 17.07 3.13
C VAL A 96 -19.55 15.69 3.37
N LYS A 97 -19.65 15.25 4.63
CA LYS A 97 -20.16 13.94 5.03
C LYS A 97 -21.58 13.66 4.53
N GLU A 98 -22.45 14.66 4.54
CA GLU A 98 -23.82 14.50 4.03
C GLU A 98 -23.83 14.31 2.50
N SER A 99 -22.91 14.94 1.77
CA SER A 99 -22.77 14.77 0.33
C SER A 99 -22.35 13.36 -0.08
N VAL A 100 -21.67 12.61 0.79
CA VAL A 100 -21.28 11.22 0.54
C VAL A 100 -22.48 10.28 0.41
N LYS A 101 -23.62 10.63 1.02
CA LYS A 101 -24.85 9.82 0.92
C LYS A 101 -25.49 9.89 -0.47
N ASP A 102 -25.20 10.94 -1.23
CA ASP A 102 -25.66 11.08 -2.61
C ASP A 102 -24.61 10.53 -3.57
N PHE A 103 -24.88 9.35 -4.14
CA PHE A 103 -23.98 8.68 -5.07
C PHE A 103 -23.65 9.57 -6.27
N ASP A 104 -24.63 10.26 -6.85
CA ASP A 104 -24.42 11.06 -8.06
C ASP A 104 -23.44 12.22 -7.83
N SER A 105 -23.40 12.75 -6.61
CA SER A 105 -22.46 13.80 -6.20
C SER A 105 -21.03 13.29 -6.00
N ILE A 106 -20.84 12.03 -5.57
CA ILE A 106 -19.52 11.51 -5.19
C ILE A 106 -18.93 10.49 -6.17
N LYS A 107 -19.74 9.93 -7.08
CA LYS A 107 -19.33 8.81 -7.95
C LYS A 107 -18.08 9.07 -8.78
N GLY A 108 -17.80 10.32 -9.16
CA GLY A 108 -16.60 10.70 -9.91
C GLY A 108 -15.30 10.64 -9.09
N ASN A 109 -15.41 10.57 -7.76
CA ASN A 109 -14.26 10.53 -6.85
C ASN A 109 -14.01 9.11 -6.31
N ILE A 110 -14.77 8.12 -6.74
CA ILE A 110 -14.58 6.74 -6.32
C ILE A 110 -13.53 6.09 -7.20
N ARG A 111 -12.48 5.52 -6.59
CA ARG A 111 -11.40 4.81 -7.26
C ARG A 111 -11.20 3.41 -6.71
N VAL A 112 -10.52 2.57 -7.48
CA VAL A 112 -10.12 1.21 -7.12
C VAL A 112 -8.75 1.25 -6.44
N GLN A 113 -8.64 0.51 -5.34
CA GLN A 113 -7.37 0.06 -4.78
C GLN A 113 -7.31 -1.47 -4.89
N VAL A 114 -6.13 -2.02 -5.14
CA VAL A 114 -5.88 -3.46 -5.09
C VAL A 114 -5.18 -3.81 -3.77
N VAL A 115 -5.67 -4.85 -3.11
CA VAL A 115 -5.19 -5.32 -1.80
C VAL A 115 -5.17 -6.85 -1.75
N ASN A 116 -4.39 -7.43 -0.83
CA ASN A 116 -4.37 -8.87 -0.65
C ASN A 116 -5.67 -9.36 0.02
N ARG A 117 -6.24 -10.47 -0.48
CA ARG A 117 -7.47 -11.08 0.07
C ARG A 117 -7.27 -11.58 1.50
N ASP A 118 -6.18 -12.29 1.76
CA ASP A 118 -5.96 -12.99 3.02
C ASP A 118 -5.36 -12.10 4.09
N MET A 119 -4.54 -11.12 3.70
CA MET A 119 -3.98 -10.16 4.66
C MET A 119 -5.00 -9.12 5.13
N ASN A 120 -6.15 -8.95 4.46
CA ASN A 120 -7.14 -7.91 4.77
C ASN A 120 -8.50 -8.48 5.21
N ARG A 121 -8.51 -9.66 5.83
CA ARG A 121 -9.75 -10.38 6.19
C ARG A 121 -10.57 -9.65 7.24
N GLU A 122 -9.93 -8.96 8.19
CA GLU A 122 -10.61 -8.23 9.26
C GLU A 122 -11.01 -6.81 8.83
N SER A 123 -10.08 -6.07 8.24
CA SER A 123 -10.30 -4.67 7.83
C SER A 123 -11.37 -4.51 6.73
N LEU A 124 -11.61 -5.54 5.92
CA LEU A 124 -12.57 -5.51 4.80
C LEU A 124 -13.83 -6.36 5.04
N GLN A 125 -14.20 -6.63 6.30
CA GLN A 125 -15.41 -7.42 6.60
C GLN A 125 -16.69 -6.74 6.13
N ASN A 126 -16.76 -5.42 6.24
CA ASN A 126 -17.96 -4.62 5.95
C ASN A 126 -17.76 -3.68 4.74
N CYS A 127 -16.96 -4.13 3.77
CA CYS A 127 -16.65 -3.36 2.56
C CYS A 127 -16.98 -4.18 1.30
N PRO A 128 -17.59 -3.55 0.28
CA PRO A 128 -17.73 -4.17 -1.02
C PRO A 128 -16.36 -4.45 -1.63
N LYS A 129 -16.23 -5.63 -2.25
CA LYS A 129 -14.97 -6.13 -2.80
C LYS A 129 -15.26 -6.99 -4.03
N LYS A 130 -14.37 -6.89 -5.02
CA LYS A 130 -14.41 -7.74 -6.22
C LYS A 130 -13.13 -8.56 -6.31
N GLU A 131 -13.28 -9.84 -6.61
CA GLU A 131 -12.14 -10.74 -6.80
C GLU A 131 -11.37 -10.38 -8.08
N VAL A 132 -10.04 -10.39 -7.99
CA VAL A 132 -9.18 -10.31 -9.17
C VAL A 132 -8.88 -11.73 -9.63
N GLU A 133 -9.50 -12.13 -10.75
CA GLU A 133 -9.44 -13.51 -11.25
C GLU A 133 -8.00 -13.98 -11.46
N GLY A 134 -7.72 -15.24 -11.08
CA GLY A 134 -6.40 -15.84 -11.22
C GLY A 134 -5.35 -15.40 -10.19
N THR A 135 -5.75 -14.63 -9.18
CA THR A 135 -4.85 -14.08 -8.14
C THR A 135 -5.40 -14.27 -6.72
N ASP A 136 -4.61 -13.86 -5.72
CA ASP A 136 -5.02 -13.72 -4.32
C ASP A 136 -5.41 -12.26 -3.96
N LEU A 137 -5.74 -11.43 -4.95
CA LEU A 137 -6.03 -10.02 -4.77
C LEU A 137 -7.53 -9.69 -4.82
N LEU A 138 -7.88 -8.60 -4.14
CA LEU A 138 -9.20 -7.96 -4.17
C LEU A 138 -9.07 -6.54 -4.73
N ALA A 139 -10.05 -6.14 -5.53
CA ALA A 139 -10.34 -4.74 -5.81
C ALA A 139 -11.31 -4.21 -4.74
N VAL A 140 -10.91 -3.15 -4.04
CA VAL A 140 -11.72 -2.41 -3.07
C VAL A 140 -11.89 -0.96 -3.53
N PHE A 141 -12.85 -0.27 -2.94
CA PHE A 141 -13.27 1.05 -3.42
C PHE A 141 -12.98 2.13 -2.39
N ARG A 142 -12.35 3.22 -2.84
CA ARG A 142 -12.09 4.41 -2.02
C ARG A 142 -12.78 5.62 -2.58
N ILE A 143 -13.36 6.42 -1.69
CA ILE A 143 -13.82 7.77 -1.98
C ILE A 143 -12.65 8.72 -1.72
N LEU A 144 -12.27 9.48 -2.74
CA LEU A 144 -11.28 10.55 -2.59
C LEU A 144 -11.95 11.89 -2.30
N PHE A 145 -11.33 12.65 -1.42
CA PHE A 145 -11.81 13.94 -0.96
C PHE A 145 -10.85 15.03 -1.39
N TYR A 146 -11.40 16.10 -1.98
CA TYR A 146 -10.61 17.18 -2.56
C TYR A 146 -10.96 18.53 -1.95
N GLU A 147 -9.97 19.21 -1.39
CA GLU A 147 -10.09 20.61 -0.97
C GLU A 147 -9.26 21.49 -1.92
N GLN A 148 -9.89 22.48 -2.54
CA GLN A 148 -9.24 23.39 -3.50
C GLN A 148 -8.44 22.67 -4.61
N GLY A 149 -8.95 21.53 -5.08
CA GLY A 149 -8.34 20.72 -6.14
C GLY A 149 -7.17 19.84 -5.70
N LYS A 150 -6.84 19.80 -4.40
CA LYS A 150 -5.84 18.88 -3.83
C LYS A 150 -6.53 17.78 -3.05
N GLU A 151 -6.09 16.54 -3.23
CA GLU A 151 -6.56 15.43 -2.41
C GLU A 151 -6.19 15.72 -0.95
N CYS A 152 -7.18 15.68 -0.07
CA CYS A 152 -7.04 16.02 1.34
C CYS A 152 -7.36 14.84 2.26
N ALA A 153 -8.14 13.86 1.79
CA ALA A 153 -8.44 12.64 2.54
C ALA A 153 -8.97 11.54 1.60
N ASN A 154 -9.06 10.32 2.12
CA ASN A 154 -9.83 9.25 1.48
C ASN A 154 -10.49 8.35 2.53
N ALA A 155 -11.53 7.63 2.10
CA ALA A 155 -12.24 6.66 2.92
C ALA A 155 -12.62 5.42 2.11
N LEU A 156 -12.67 4.25 2.76
CA LEU A 156 -13.22 3.05 2.15
C LEU A 156 -14.74 3.20 1.95
N VAL A 157 -15.24 2.75 0.81
CA VAL A 157 -16.67 2.50 0.65
C VAL A 157 -17.04 1.32 1.55
N THR A 158 -18.16 1.44 2.25
CA THR A 158 -18.67 0.40 3.17
C THR A 158 -19.98 -0.18 2.64
N ASP A 159 -20.36 -1.35 3.14
CA ASP A 159 -21.64 -1.99 2.75
C ASP A 159 -22.84 -1.09 3.11
N ALA A 160 -22.75 -0.33 4.20
CA ALA A 160 -23.78 0.65 4.57
C ALA A 160 -23.94 1.79 3.54
N LEU A 161 -22.84 2.22 2.90
CA LEU A 161 -22.91 3.19 1.80
C LEU A 161 -23.51 2.54 0.54
N MET A 162 -23.17 1.29 0.24
CA MET A 162 -23.77 0.54 -0.86
C MET A 162 -25.29 0.42 -0.72
N GLU A 163 -25.76 0.09 0.49
CA GLU A 163 -27.19 0.05 0.81
C GLU A 163 -27.85 1.42 0.64
N THR A 164 -27.18 2.48 1.08
CA THR A 164 -27.67 3.87 0.94
C THR A 164 -27.79 4.29 -0.52
N TRP A 165 -26.82 3.91 -1.36
CA TRP A 165 -26.80 4.22 -2.79
C TRP A 165 -27.70 3.30 -3.62
N GLY A 166 -28.09 2.15 -3.08
CA GLY A 166 -28.85 1.13 -3.82
C GLY A 166 -28.05 0.51 -4.97
N MET A 167 -26.74 0.37 -4.80
CA MET A 167 -25.83 -0.14 -5.83
C MET A 167 -25.38 -1.57 -5.56
N ASP A 168 -25.07 -2.29 -6.63
CA ASP A 168 -24.36 -3.56 -6.58
C ASP A 168 -22.84 -3.36 -6.82
N VAL A 169 -22.07 -4.36 -6.42
CA VAL A 169 -20.59 -4.32 -6.47
C VAL A 169 -20.05 -4.23 -7.90
N GLU A 170 -20.73 -4.84 -8.87
CA GLU A 170 -20.28 -4.83 -10.28
C GLU A 170 -20.42 -3.43 -10.88
N SER A 171 -21.57 -2.79 -10.69
CA SER A 171 -21.82 -1.41 -11.12
C SER A 171 -20.85 -0.41 -10.46
N LEU A 172 -20.56 -0.61 -9.16
CA LEU A 172 -19.56 0.21 -8.46
C LEU A 172 -18.16 -0.02 -9.02
N TYR A 173 -17.79 -1.28 -9.29
CA TYR A 173 -16.48 -1.63 -9.83
C TYR A 173 -16.23 -0.99 -11.19
N GLU A 174 -17.18 -1.08 -12.12
CA GLU A 174 -17.06 -0.43 -13.42
C GLU A 174 -16.88 1.09 -13.28
N THR A 175 -17.69 1.72 -12.44
CA THR A 175 -17.60 3.18 -12.19
C THR A 175 -16.23 3.55 -11.63
N ALA A 176 -15.80 2.85 -10.57
CA ALA A 176 -14.56 3.14 -9.88
C ALA A 176 -13.34 2.88 -10.77
N LEU A 177 -13.33 1.79 -11.54
CA LEU A 177 -12.22 1.44 -12.42
C LEU A 177 -12.07 2.45 -13.56
N ASN A 178 -13.18 2.88 -14.16
CA ASN A 178 -13.18 3.93 -15.19
C ASN A 178 -12.62 5.25 -14.66
N ASN A 179 -13.03 5.66 -13.45
CA ASN A 179 -12.47 6.85 -12.81
C ASN A 179 -10.98 6.70 -12.52
N THR A 180 -10.56 5.53 -12.04
CA THR A 180 -9.16 5.23 -11.70
C THR A 180 -8.28 5.35 -12.95
N ALA A 181 -8.68 4.69 -14.04
CA ALA A 181 -7.95 4.75 -15.32
C ALA A 181 -7.91 6.16 -15.91
N ALA A 182 -9.01 6.93 -15.83
CA ALA A 182 -9.08 8.29 -16.36
C ALA A 182 -8.23 9.29 -15.57
N GLN A 183 -8.14 9.14 -14.25
CA GLN A 183 -7.52 10.14 -13.36
C GLN A 183 -6.09 9.77 -12.95
N ALA A 184 -5.72 8.49 -13.04
CA ALA A 184 -4.40 7.96 -12.73
C ALA A 184 -3.93 7.04 -13.88
N PRO A 185 -3.66 7.60 -15.08
CA PRO A 185 -3.29 6.80 -16.26
C PRO A 185 -2.05 5.96 -15.98
N ALA A 186 -1.97 4.78 -16.61
CA ALA A 186 -0.83 3.89 -16.42
C ALA A 186 0.48 4.53 -16.90
N ARG A 187 1.55 4.28 -16.15
CA ARG A 187 2.94 4.60 -16.50
C ARG A 187 3.78 3.36 -16.38
N ILE A 188 4.56 3.09 -17.42
CA ILE A 188 5.53 2.00 -17.43
C ILE A 188 6.91 2.64 -17.53
N ASN A 189 7.82 2.28 -16.63
CA ASN A 189 9.20 2.74 -16.66
C ASN A 189 10.12 1.53 -16.55
N SER A 190 11.28 1.55 -17.20
CA SER A 190 12.33 0.56 -16.87
C SER A 190 12.91 0.93 -15.51
N MET A 191 13.30 -0.07 -14.71
CA MET A 191 13.96 0.17 -13.42
C MET A 191 15.19 1.09 -13.59
N MET A 192 15.94 0.93 -14.69
CA MET A 192 17.12 1.74 -14.98
C MET A 192 16.76 3.22 -15.24
N SER A 193 15.68 3.50 -15.99
CA SER A 193 15.27 4.88 -16.28
C SER A 193 14.90 5.69 -15.03
N VAL A 194 14.40 5.04 -13.98
CA VAL A 194 14.07 5.69 -12.71
C VAL A 194 15.32 6.18 -11.98
N PHE A 195 16.45 5.46 -12.11
CA PHE A 195 17.70 5.85 -11.47
C PHE A 195 18.52 6.86 -12.28
N PHE A 196 18.40 6.87 -13.62
CA PHE A 196 19.35 7.58 -14.48
C PHE A 196 18.74 8.65 -15.41
N ASP A 197 17.50 8.50 -15.88
CA ASP A 197 16.99 9.23 -17.07
C ASP A 197 15.72 10.07 -16.82
N GLY A 198 15.38 10.36 -15.56
CA GLY A 198 14.34 11.35 -15.24
C GLY A 198 12.89 10.87 -15.34
N GLU A 199 12.66 9.56 -15.27
CA GLU A 199 11.33 8.93 -15.17
C GLU A 199 10.37 9.20 -16.36
N GLU A 200 10.87 9.43 -17.57
CA GLU A 200 9.99 9.49 -18.75
C GLU A 200 9.31 8.12 -18.97
N PRO A 201 7.96 8.06 -19.03
CA PRO A 201 7.24 6.82 -19.29
C PRO A 201 7.60 6.25 -20.66
N LEU A 202 7.77 4.93 -20.70
CA LEU A 202 8.00 4.17 -21.92
C LEU A 202 6.73 4.06 -22.75
N GLU A 203 6.89 4.10 -24.07
CA GLU A 203 5.85 3.66 -24.99
C GLU A 203 5.71 2.13 -24.94
N LEU A 204 4.54 1.59 -25.29
CA LEU A 204 4.27 0.15 -25.17
C LEU A 204 5.24 -0.71 -26.00
N GLU A 205 5.69 -0.22 -27.14
CA GLU A 205 6.65 -0.91 -28.02
C GLU A 205 8.09 -0.88 -27.48
N GLU A 206 8.35 -0.10 -26.42
CA GLU A 206 9.65 0.02 -25.76
C GLU A 206 9.75 -0.90 -24.54
N VAL A 207 8.62 -1.35 -24.02
CA VAL A 207 8.55 -2.31 -22.92
C VAL A 207 9.23 -3.62 -23.36
N PHE A 208 10.09 -4.14 -22.48
CA PHE A 208 10.91 -5.34 -22.72
C PHE A 208 11.87 -5.30 -23.92
N ARG A 209 12.18 -4.12 -24.49
CA ARG A 209 13.28 -4.02 -25.48
C ARG A 209 14.63 -4.35 -24.87
N GLU A 210 14.83 -3.95 -23.63
CA GLU A 210 16.02 -4.27 -22.84
C GLU A 210 15.67 -5.30 -21.77
N GLU A 211 16.61 -6.18 -21.47
CA GLU A 211 16.48 -7.14 -20.37
C GLU A 211 16.44 -6.38 -19.04
N GLY A 212 15.45 -6.69 -18.20
CA GLY A 212 15.34 -6.08 -16.88
C GLY A 212 13.94 -6.07 -16.31
N LEU A 213 13.81 -5.42 -15.15
CA LEU A 213 12.56 -5.17 -14.47
C LEU A 213 11.94 -3.87 -14.95
N TYR A 214 10.62 -3.90 -15.14
CA TYR A 214 9.82 -2.74 -15.50
C TYR A 214 8.83 -2.48 -14.38
N ILE A 215 8.52 -1.21 -14.13
CA ILE A 215 7.60 -0.77 -13.09
C ILE A 215 6.33 -0.30 -13.78
N LEU A 216 5.20 -0.90 -13.42
CA LEU A 216 3.87 -0.45 -13.82
C LEU A 216 3.18 0.22 -12.63
N SER A 217 2.94 1.53 -12.74
CA SER A 217 2.34 2.37 -11.71
C SER A 217 1.55 3.52 -12.35
N ASN A 218 1.28 4.58 -11.60
CA ASN A 218 0.61 5.80 -12.04
C ASN A 218 1.45 7.05 -11.72
N PRO A 219 1.12 8.25 -12.25
CA PRO A 219 1.88 9.48 -12.02
C PRO A 219 2.08 9.84 -10.56
N GLN A 220 1.12 9.48 -9.70
CA GLN A 220 1.12 9.80 -8.27
C GLN A 220 1.94 8.81 -7.45
N LYS A 221 2.30 7.65 -8.03
CA LYS A 221 2.90 6.50 -7.33
C LYS A 221 2.11 6.10 -6.10
N ASP A 222 0.78 6.22 -6.19
CA ASP A 222 -0.12 5.91 -5.09
C ASP A 222 -1.25 4.98 -5.55
N TYR A 223 -1.41 3.85 -4.86
CA TYR A 223 -2.30 2.75 -5.24
C TYR A 223 -2.17 2.31 -6.73
N GLY A 224 -0.98 2.49 -7.32
CA GLY A 224 -0.73 2.28 -8.74
C GLY A 224 -0.75 0.82 -9.17
N ALA A 225 -0.71 -0.15 -8.25
CA ALA A 225 -0.92 -1.54 -8.60
C ALA A 225 -2.29 -1.79 -9.26
N ALA A 226 -3.29 -0.92 -9.01
CA ALA A 226 -4.59 -0.97 -9.67
C ALA A 226 -4.54 -0.83 -11.20
N THR A 227 -3.44 -0.29 -11.75
CA THR A 227 -3.25 -0.16 -13.20
C THR A 227 -3.23 -1.52 -13.91
N MET A 228 -2.87 -2.61 -13.23
CA MET A 228 -2.95 -3.96 -13.80
C MET A 228 -4.38 -4.38 -14.17
N LEU A 229 -5.39 -3.72 -13.59
CA LEU A 229 -6.81 -3.97 -13.86
C LEU A 229 -7.35 -3.11 -15.01
N TYR A 230 -6.54 -2.20 -15.58
CA TYR A 230 -7.04 -1.28 -16.60
C TYR A 230 -7.46 -2.04 -17.85
N PRO A 231 -8.69 -1.81 -18.36
CA PRO A 231 -9.22 -2.56 -19.49
C PRO A 231 -8.27 -2.58 -20.68
N GLY A 232 -7.84 -3.77 -21.08
CA GLY A 232 -6.98 -3.98 -22.24
C GLY A 232 -5.49 -3.69 -22.04
N LEU A 233 -5.06 -3.08 -20.92
CA LEU A 233 -3.65 -2.64 -20.76
C LEU A 233 -2.66 -3.81 -20.85
N LEU A 234 -2.87 -4.87 -20.06
CA LEU A 234 -1.99 -6.04 -20.08
C LEU A 234 -1.97 -6.72 -21.45
N GLN A 235 -3.12 -6.72 -22.15
CA GLN A 235 -3.21 -7.26 -23.49
C GLN A 235 -2.44 -6.41 -24.50
N SER A 236 -2.54 -5.09 -24.43
CA SER A 236 -1.77 -4.19 -25.30
C SER A 236 -0.26 -4.35 -25.08
N ILE A 237 0.19 -4.52 -23.84
CA ILE A 237 1.60 -4.84 -23.54
C ILE A 237 1.99 -6.17 -24.21
N ALA A 238 1.21 -7.23 -24.02
CA ALA A 238 1.53 -8.54 -24.59
C ALA A 238 1.52 -8.56 -26.13
N GLU A 239 0.62 -7.80 -26.76
CA GLU A 239 0.52 -7.68 -28.22
C GLU A 239 1.69 -6.87 -28.79
N SER A 240 2.02 -5.72 -28.21
CA SER A 240 3.14 -4.87 -28.66
C SER A 240 4.50 -5.56 -28.49
N THR A 241 4.63 -6.42 -27.48
CA THR A 241 5.89 -7.14 -27.18
C THR A 241 5.93 -8.57 -27.72
N GLN A 242 4.81 -9.06 -28.24
CA GLN A 242 4.61 -10.44 -28.73
C GLN A 242 5.00 -11.52 -27.70
N SER A 243 4.78 -11.25 -26.41
CA SER A 243 5.27 -12.08 -25.31
C SER A 243 4.30 -12.11 -24.14
N GLY A 244 4.27 -13.23 -23.41
CA GLY A 244 3.75 -13.24 -22.05
C GLY A 244 4.74 -12.58 -21.09
N PHE A 245 4.31 -12.30 -19.87
CA PHE A 245 5.18 -11.73 -18.86
C PHE A 245 4.70 -12.07 -17.46
N TYR A 246 5.63 -12.07 -16.51
CA TYR A 246 5.32 -12.20 -15.10
C TYR A 246 5.00 -10.83 -14.49
N ILE A 247 4.09 -10.84 -13.51
CA ILE A 247 3.71 -9.71 -12.69
C ILE A 247 4.11 -10.04 -11.26
N LEU A 248 4.90 -9.16 -10.66
CA LEU A 248 5.44 -9.27 -9.30
C LEU A 248 4.76 -8.17 -8.45
N PRO A 249 3.68 -8.51 -7.73
CA PRO A 249 2.86 -7.58 -6.96
C PRO A 249 3.42 -7.32 -5.55
N SER A 250 4.64 -6.79 -5.45
CA SER A 250 5.26 -6.58 -4.14
C SER A 250 4.63 -5.43 -3.34
N SER A 251 4.08 -4.42 -4.01
CA SER A 251 3.59 -3.17 -3.40
C SER A 251 2.16 -2.86 -3.83
N ILE A 252 1.37 -2.20 -2.98
CA ILE A 252 0.07 -1.64 -3.38
C ILE A 252 0.22 -0.44 -4.33
N HIS A 253 1.40 0.19 -4.38
CA HIS A 253 1.68 1.40 -5.13
C HIS A 253 2.17 1.12 -6.57
N GLU A 254 2.71 -0.07 -6.84
CA GLU A 254 3.17 -0.50 -8.16
C GLU A 254 3.25 -2.03 -8.28
N VAL A 255 3.27 -2.53 -9.51
CA VAL A 255 3.67 -3.91 -9.79
C VAL A 255 4.90 -3.93 -10.68
N LEU A 256 5.79 -4.90 -10.47
CA LEU A 256 6.93 -5.11 -11.35
C LEU A 256 6.54 -6.07 -12.47
N LEU A 257 7.01 -5.81 -13.68
CA LEU A 257 6.82 -6.63 -14.86
C LEU A 257 8.16 -7.17 -15.34
N ILE A 258 8.16 -8.45 -15.73
CA ILE A 258 9.34 -9.09 -16.31
C ILE A 258 8.92 -10.05 -17.43
N LYS A 259 9.59 -9.98 -18.58
CA LYS A 259 9.26 -10.78 -19.77
C LYS A 259 9.36 -12.28 -19.49
N GLU A 260 8.58 -13.11 -20.18
CA GLU A 260 8.56 -14.57 -19.97
C GLU A 260 9.94 -15.23 -20.15
N ASP A 261 10.74 -14.80 -21.13
CA ASP A 261 12.05 -15.37 -21.50
C ASP A 261 13.23 -14.72 -20.77
N ASN A 262 13.01 -14.22 -19.55
CA ASN A 262 14.00 -13.48 -18.74
C ASN A 262 15.15 -14.34 -18.16
N GLY A 263 15.13 -15.66 -18.36
CA GLY A 263 16.17 -16.57 -17.88
C GLY A 263 16.00 -17.04 -16.43
N MET A 264 15.03 -16.53 -15.68
CA MET A 264 14.67 -17.04 -14.34
C MET A 264 13.43 -17.93 -14.40
N ASP A 265 13.40 -18.96 -13.56
CA ASP A 265 12.22 -19.77 -13.34
C ASP A 265 11.24 -19.13 -12.34
N ALA A 266 10.04 -19.71 -12.23
CA ALA A 266 9.01 -19.19 -11.34
C ALA A 266 9.42 -19.20 -9.85
N LYS A 267 10.29 -20.12 -9.40
CA LYS A 267 10.77 -20.20 -8.01
C LYS A 267 11.80 -19.13 -7.70
N GLU A 268 12.65 -18.81 -8.66
CA GLU A 268 13.59 -17.69 -8.57
C GLU A 268 12.84 -16.35 -8.48
N LEU A 269 11.85 -16.13 -9.35
CA LEU A 269 10.98 -14.94 -9.28
C LEU A 269 10.21 -14.87 -7.96
N GLN A 270 9.68 -16.00 -7.51
CA GLN A 270 8.97 -16.13 -6.24
C GLN A 270 9.88 -15.74 -5.06
N SER A 271 11.16 -16.11 -5.15
CA SER A 271 12.15 -15.76 -4.13
C SER A 271 12.44 -14.26 -4.12
N ILE A 272 12.56 -13.64 -5.30
CA ILE A 272 12.75 -12.19 -5.44
C ILE A 272 11.60 -11.41 -4.80
N VAL A 273 10.34 -11.78 -5.07
CA VAL A 273 9.18 -11.10 -4.49
C VAL A 273 9.19 -11.18 -2.96
N MET A 274 9.48 -12.36 -2.41
CA MET A 274 9.55 -12.53 -0.96
C MET A 274 10.69 -11.70 -0.33
N ASP A 275 11.85 -11.61 -0.98
CA ASP A 275 12.95 -10.77 -0.50
C ASP A 275 12.58 -9.29 -0.48
N ILE A 276 11.97 -8.80 -1.57
CA ILE A 276 11.49 -7.42 -1.67
C ILE A 276 10.47 -7.13 -0.56
N ASN A 277 9.47 -8.00 -0.40
CA ASN A 277 8.43 -7.81 0.61
C ASN A 277 8.96 -7.85 2.04
N GLN A 278 10.03 -8.61 2.30
CA GLN A 278 10.60 -8.71 3.64
C GLN A 278 11.51 -7.53 3.99
N ARG A 279 12.20 -6.94 3.00
CA ARG A 279 13.30 -6.00 3.24
C ARG A 279 13.02 -4.57 2.79
N GLU A 280 12.29 -4.41 1.71
CA GLU A 280 12.20 -3.13 0.97
C GLU A 280 10.79 -2.52 1.04
N VAL A 281 9.78 -3.28 1.43
CA VAL A 281 8.37 -2.83 1.47
C VAL A 281 7.86 -2.89 2.90
N LEU A 282 7.16 -1.84 3.33
CA LEU A 282 6.56 -1.82 4.66
C LEU A 282 5.47 -2.92 4.76
N PRO A 283 5.29 -3.59 5.90
CA PRO A 283 4.30 -4.67 6.04
C PRO A 283 2.87 -4.25 5.63
N GLN A 284 2.50 -2.98 5.84
CA GLN A 284 1.20 -2.42 5.44
C GLN A 284 1.11 -2.04 3.95
N GLU A 285 2.20 -2.08 3.19
CA GLU A 285 2.26 -1.76 1.76
C GLU A 285 2.44 -3.01 0.89
N VAL A 286 2.84 -4.14 1.48
CA VAL A 286 2.99 -5.42 0.79
C VAL A 286 1.67 -5.80 0.10
N LEU A 287 1.71 -6.14 -1.19
CA LEU A 287 0.49 -6.52 -1.92
C LEU A 287 0.30 -8.03 -2.04
N SER A 288 1.31 -8.80 -2.42
CA SER A 288 1.28 -10.26 -2.36
C SER A 288 2.67 -10.84 -2.39
N ASN A 289 2.84 -12.00 -1.78
CA ASN A 289 4.03 -12.80 -1.99
C ASN A 289 3.99 -13.54 -3.32
N GLN A 290 2.83 -13.81 -3.92
CA GLN A 290 2.72 -14.62 -5.13
C GLN A 290 3.33 -13.93 -6.37
N VAL A 291 3.79 -14.72 -7.33
CA VAL A 291 4.09 -14.27 -8.69
C VAL A 291 2.94 -14.66 -9.61
N TYR A 292 2.53 -13.74 -10.49
CA TYR A 292 1.55 -14.03 -11.53
C TYR A 292 2.20 -14.11 -12.89
N PHE A 293 1.54 -14.80 -13.81
CA PHE A 293 1.86 -14.84 -15.23
C PHE A 293 0.67 -14.32 -16.04
N TYR A 294 0.91 -13.38 -16.93
CA TYR A 294 -0.06 -12.93 -17.91
C TYR A 294 0.19 -13.62 -19.25
N ASN A 295 -0.80 -14.43 -19.67
CA ASN A 295 -0.77 -15.11 -20.96
C ASN A 295 -1.52 -14.27 -22.01
N GLY A 296 -0.79 -13.60 -22.90
CA GLY A 296 -1.38 -12.77 -23.96
C GLY A 296 -2.22 -13.52 -25.00
N LYS A 297 -2.09 -14.85 -25.12
CA LYS A 297 -2.93 -15.68 -26.01
C LYS A 297 -4.29 -15.99 -25.38
N GLU A 298 -4.28 -16.27 -24.08
CA GLU A 298 -5.50 -16.60 -23.32
C GLU A 298 -6.18 -15.37 -22.72
N GLN A 299 -5.48 -14.23 -22.69
CA GLN A 299 -5.88 -12.96 -22.08
C GLN A 299 -6.22 -13.13 -20.59
N LYS A 300 -5.36 -13.87 -19.86
CA LYS A 300 -5.61 -14.26 -18.47
C LYS A 300 -4.37 -14.13 -17.61
N ILE A 301 -4.62 -13.81 -16.35
CA ILE A 301 -3.65 -13.90 -15.26
C ILE A 301 -3.82 -15.28 -14.60
N SER A 302 -2.70 -15.91 -14.25
CA SER A 302 -2.65 -17.10 -13.40
C SER A 302 -1.49 -17.01 -12.42
N LEU A 303 -1.56 -17.74 -11.31
CA LEU A 303 -0.40 -17.92 -10.44
C LEU A 303 0.73 -18.65 -11.20
N ALA A 304 1.96 -18.18 -11.05
CA ALA A 304 3.14 -18.81 -11.63
C ALA A 304 3.55 -20.09 -10.87
N LEU A 305 3.24 -20.15 -9.58
CA LEU A 305 3.37 -21.32 -8.71
C LEU A 305 2.08 -21.57 -7.96
N SER A 306 1.83 -22.82 -7.58
CA SER A 306 0.70 -23.10 -6.69
C SER A 306 0.92 -22.47 -5.30
N PRO A 307 -0.15 -22.12 -4.57
CA PRO A 307 -0.03 -21.64 -3.19
C PRO A 307 0.66 -22.63 -2.24
N GLU A 308 0.70 -23.92 -2.58
CA GLU A 308 1.42 -24.96 -1.83
C GLU A 308 2.94 -24.84 -2.05
N GLU A 309 3.38 -24.77 -3.30
CA GLU A 309 4.79 -24.57 -3.65
C GLU A 309 5.33 -23.26 -3.08
N THR A 310 4.55 -22.18 -3.12
CA THR A 310 4.93 -20.90 -2.52
C THR A 310 5.11 -21.02 -1.00
N ARG A 311 4.26 -21.77 -0.30
CA ARG A 311 4.39 -21.99 1.15
C ARG A 311 5.59 -22.87 1.51
N GLU A 312 5.87 -23.90 0.70
CA GLU A 312 7.07 -24.73 0.88
C GLU A 312 8.35 -23.90 0.71
N LEU A 313 8.40 -23.03 -0.30
CA LEU A 313 9.52 -22.12 -0.49
C LEU A 313 9.70 -21.17 0.71
N ALA A 314 8.61 -20.57 1.20
CA ALA A 314 8.67 -19.69 2.37
C ALA A 314 9.17 -20.44 3.63
N GLY A 315 8.63 -21.62 3.91
CA GLY A 315 9.04 -22.42 5.08
C GLY A 315 10.50 -22.87 5.01
N ASN A 316 10.99 -23.24 3.83
CA ASN A 316 12.40 -23.58 3.64
C ASN A 316 13.33 -22.39 3.93
N ARG A 317 12.90 -21.17 3.62
CA ARG A 317 13.68 -19.95 3.87
C ARG A 317 13.76 -19.60 5.36
N GLU A 318 12.65 -19.73 6.08
CA GLU A 318 12.63 -19.52 7.54
C GLU A 318 13.54 -20.52 8.27
N MET A 319 13.59 -21.78 7.83
CA MET A 319 14.51 -22.77 8.39
C MET A 319 15.98 -22.44 8.09
N VAL A 320 16.29 -21.93 6.91
CA VAL A 320 17.66 -21.52 6.56
C VAL A 320 18.08 -20.30 7.37
N SER A 321 17.23 -19.27 7.54
CA SER A 321 17.56 -18.10 8.36
C SER A 321 17.78 -18.48 9.83
N ALA A 322 16.92 -19.35 10.39
CA ALA A 322 17.08 -19.85 11.76
C ALA A 322 18.37 -20.68 11.94
N GLY A 323 18.81 -21.41 10.92
CA GLY A 323 20.06 -22.15 10.93
C GLY A 323 21.32 -21.27 10.93
N TYR A 324 21.28 -20.12 10.25
CA TYR A 324 22.38 -19.14 10.28
C TYR A 324 22.45 -18.39 11.61
N GLU A 325 21.32 -17.97 12.18
CA GLU A 325 21.28 -17.35 13.51
C GLU A 325 21.77 -18.30 14.62
N GLY A 326 21.46 -19.60 14.52
CA GLY A 326 21.95 -20.62 15.46
C GLY A 326 23.46 -20.84 15.39
N MET A 327 24.06 -20.80 14.19
CA MET A 327 25.51 -20.90 14.01
C MET A 327 26.26 -19.67 14.53
N GLU A 328 25.70 -18.46 14.37
CA GLU A 328 26.31 -17.25 14.94
C GLU A 328 26.32 -17.30 16.47
N THR A 329 25.23 -17.78 17.11
CA THR A 329 25.18 -17.94 18.57
C THR A 329 26.16 -18.98 19.11
N GLU A 330 26.31 -20.14 18.45
CA GLU A 330 27.28 -21.16 18.88
C GLU A 330 28.73 -20.69 18.66
N SER A 331 29.00 -19.96 17.57
CA SER A 331 30.35 -19.44 17.29
C SER A 331 30.79 -18.36 18.30
N MET A 332 29.86 -17.52 18.78
CA MET A 332 30.13 -16.53 19.82
C MET A 332 30.30 -17.15 21.21
N GLU A 333 29.58 -18.22 21.53
CA GLU A 333 29.76 -18.95 22.79
C GLU A 333 31.10 -19.71 22.82
N GLU A 334 31.53 -20.33 21.71
CA GLU A 334 32.82 -21.02 21.63
C GLU A 334 34.04 -20.07 21.68
N GLU A 335 33.92 -18.83 21.21
CA GLU A 335 35.00 -17.81 21.34
C GLU A 335 35.11 -17.23 22.76
N MET A 336 34.04 -17.26 23.55
CA MET A 336 34.07 -16.80 24.95
C MET A 336 34.64 -17.85 25.93
N GLU A 337 34.75 -19.11 25.51
CA GLU A 337 35.30 -20.20 26.33
C GLU A 337 36.81 -20.48 26.08
N ARG A 338 37.48 -19.72 25.21
CA ARG A 338 38.92 -19.90 24.89
C ARG A 338 39.88 -18.93 25.55
#